data_AF-A0A9X4CEN7-F1
#
_entry.id   AF-A0A9X4CEN7-F1
#
_cell.length_a   1.000
_cell.length_b   1.000
_cell.length_c   1.000
_cell.angle_alpha   90.00
_cell.angle_beta   90.00
_cell.angle_gamma   90.00
#
_symmetry.space_group_name_H-M   'P 1'
#
loop_
_entity.id
_entity.type
_entity.pdbx_description
1 polymer ?
#
loop_
_entity_poly.entity_id
_entity_poly.type
_entity_poly.pdbx_seq_one_letter_code
_entity_poly.pdbx_strand_id
1 'polypeptide(L)'
;MPQIWMTYDELGALCGCGATEARNRAIHLSLDRRKSRDGATRVKLDLALTAKFFASVREADFDLDCAIEALHDTHRQMAELLVPSGRHTRRGAA
;
A
#
# COMPACT_ATOMS: atom_id res chain seq x y z
N MET A 1 4.11 5.64 -12.30
CA MET A 1 4.00 5.65 -10.83
C MET A 1 2.94 6.66 -10.41
N PRO A 2 2.17 6.37 -9.34
CA PRO A 2 1.21 7.33 -8.80
C PRO A 2 1.94 8.60 -8.33
N GLN A 3 1.29 9.75 -8.48
CA GLN A 3 1.80 11.02 -7.99
C GLN A 3 1.10 11.33 -6.66
N ILE A 4 1.86 11.26 -5.57
CA ILE A 4 1.35 11.53 -4.22
C ILE A 4 1.76 12.94 -3.83
N TRP A 5 0.78 13.71 -3.35
CA TRP A 5 0.95 15.10 -2.92
C TRP A 5 0.58 15.20 -1.43
N MET A 6 1.48 15.75 -0.62
CA MET A 6 1.30 15.88 0.83
C MET A 6 1.57 17.29 1.30
N THR A 7 0.81 17.77 2.27
CA THR A 7 1.12 18.98 3.03
C THR A 7 2.44 18.81 3.80
N TYR A 8 3.00 19.92 4.32
CA TYR A 8 4.20 19.82 5.15
C TYR A 8 3.96 19.07 6.46
N ASP A 9 2.75 19.15 7.02
CA ASP A 9 2.37 18.40 8.22
C ASP A 9 2.32 16.89 7.94
N GLU A 10 1.66 16.48 6.85
CA GLU A 10 1.62 15.08 6.42
C GLU A 10 3.01 14.54 6.06
N LEU A 11 3.82 15.33 5.36
CA LEU A 11 5.21 14.96 5.05
C LEU A 11 6.06 14.85 6.32
N GLY A 12 5.84 15.74 7.29
CA GLY A 12 6.47 15.70 8.60
C GLY A 12 6.12 14.43 9.35
N ALA A 13 4.83 14.10 9.43
CA ALA A 13 4.35 12.86 10.02
C ALA A 13 4.99 11.62 9.36
N LEU A 14 5.02 11.57 8.01
CA LEU A 14 5.68 10.50 7.27
C LEU A 14 7.20 10.41 7.57
N CYS A 15 7.85 11.56 7.79
CA CYS A 15 9.27 11.63 8.07
C CYS A 15 9.64 11.46 9.55
N GLY A 16 8.68 11.55 10.46
CA GLY A 16 8.91 11.62 11.91
C GLY A 16 9.47 12.97 12.37
N CYS A 17 9.16 14.06 11.65
CA CYS A 17 9.64 15.42 11.97
C CYS A 17 8.52 16.47 11.92
N GLY A 18 8.81 17.68 12.39
CA GLY A 18 7.86 18.79 12.36
C GLY A 18 7.70 19.39 10.95
N ALA A 19 6.59 20.09 10.69
CA ALA A 19 6.28 20.69 9.39
C ALA A 19 7.36 21.66 8.88
N THR A 20 7.99 22.44 9.78
CA THR A 20 9.09 23.35 9.41
C THR A 20 10.30 22.58 8.88
N GLU A 21 10.64 21.46 9.52
CA GLU A 21 11.75 20.62 9.09
C GLU A 21 11.41 19.88 7.79
N ALA A 22 10.19 19.38 7.66
CA ALA A 22 9.68 18.79 6.43
C ALA A 22 9.73 19.79 5.26
N ARG A 23 9.40 21.06 5.51
CA ARG A 23 9.54 22.14 4.53
C ARG A 23 10.99 22.34 4.11
N ASN A 24 11.91 22.43 5.07
CA ASN A 24 13.34 22.60 4.78
C ASN A 24 13.88 21.42 3.96
N ARG A 25 13.47 20.20 4.30
CA ARG A 25 13.81 18.98 3.56
C ARG A 25 13.26 19.01 2.14
N ALA A 26 11.99 19.39 1.94
CA ALA A 26 11.40 19.53 0.61
C ALA A 26 12.10 20.60 -0.25
N ILE A 27 12.61 21.67 0.37
CA ILE A 27 13.43 22.68 -0.31
C ILE A 27 14.79 22.10 -0.68
N HIS A 28 15.48 21.47 0.27
CA HIS A 28 16.79 20.87 0.06
C HIS A 28 16.78 19.82 -1.06
N LEU A 29 15.75 18.97 -1.09
CA LEU A 29 15.55 17.95 -2.11
C LEU A 29 14.95 18.49 -3.43
N SER A 30 14.70 19.81 -3.52
CA SER A 30 14.12 20.44 -4.71
C SER A 30 12.81 19.79 -5.18
N LEU A 31 11.98 19.32 -4.23
CA LEU A 31 10.72 18.67 -4.56
C LEU A 31 9.72 19.66 -5.17
N ASP A 32 8.87 19.17 -6.07
CA ASP A 32 7.77 19.96 -6.64
C ASP A 32 6.83 20.41 -5.53
N ARG A 33 6.45 21.68 -5.54
CA ARG A 33 5.56 22.29 -4.56
C ARG A 33 4.45 23.06 -5.26
N ARG A 34 3.21 22.89 -4.83
CA ARG A 34 2.05 23.62 -5.37
C ARG A 34 1.14 24.07 -4.25
N LYS A 35 0.62 25.29 -4.36
CA LYS A 35 -0.43 25.78 -3.48
C LYS A 35 -1.77 25.19 -3.94
N SER A 36 -2.50 24.58 -3.03
CA SER A 36 -3.82 24.02 -3.29
C SER A 36 -4.92 25.05 -3.02
N ARG A 37 -6.17 24.70 -3.37
CA ARG A 37 -7.35 25.57 -3.20
C ARG A 37 -7.68 25.88 -1.74
N ASP A 38 -7.32 24.98 -0.83
CA ASP A 38 -7.46 25.16 0.62
C ASP A 38 -6.37 26.07 1.22
N GLY A 39 -5.49 26.62 0.39
CA GLY A 39 -4.40 27.49 0.82
C GLY A 39 -3.15 26.74 1.31
N ALA A 40 -3.22 25.43 1.51
CA ALA A 40 -2.08 24.63 1.93
C ALA A 40 -1.12 24.37 0.77
N THR A 41 0.19 24.41 1.07
CA THR A 41 1.22 24.00 0.12
C THR A 41 1.40 22.50 0.20
N ARG A 42 1.26 21.83 -0.93
CA ARG A 42 1.52 20.40 -1.08
C ARG A 42 2.82 20.16 -1.84
N VAL A 43 3.54 19.16 -1.40
CA VAL A 43 4.81 18.69 -1.94
C VAL A 43 4.56 17.37 -2.64
N LYS A 44 5.08 17.21 -3.84
CA LYS A 44 5.06 15.93 -4.55
C LYS A 44 6.17 15.04 -4.01
N LEU A 45 5.84 13.80 -3.68
CA LEU A 45 6.84 12.83 -3.22
C LEU A 45 7.74 12.40 -4.38
N ASP A 46 9.04 12.25 -4.09
CA ASP A 46 9.98 11.56 -4.97
C ASP A 46 9.87 10.04 -4.80
N LEU A 47 10.71 9.29 -5.52
CA LEU A 47 10.68 7.83 -5.47
C LEU A 47 10.94 7.28 -4.06
N ALA A 48 11.91 7.85 -3.34
CA ALA A 48 12.30 7.39 -2.01
C ALA A 48 11.20 7.64 -0.97
N LEU A 49 10.60 8.84 -0.99
CA LEU A 49 9.50 9.20 -0.11
C LEU A 49 8.23 8.42 -0.46
N THR A 50 7.99 8.15 -1.74
CA THR A 50 6.87 7.30 -2.18
C THR A 50 7.02 5.86 -1.66
N ALA A 51 8.22 5.29 -1.71
CA ALA A 51 8.49 3.98 -1.13
C ALA A 51 8.27 3.97 0.39
N LYS A 52 8.74 5.02 1.10
CA LYS A 52 8.49 5.17 2.54
C LYS A 52 7.01 5.27 2.87
N PHE A 53 6.24 6.00 2.06
CA PHE A 53 4.79 6.07 2.22
C PHE A 53 4.15 4.69 2.11
N PHE A 54 4.47 3.91 1.08
CA PHE A 54 3.91 2.56 0.96
C PHE A 54 4.32 1.63 2.10
N ALA A 55 5.55 1.74 2.61
CA ALA A 55 5.96 1.01 3.80
C ALA A 55 5.10 1.41 5.02
N SER A 56 4.89 2.71 5.25
CA SER A 56 4.07 3.18 6.38
C SER A 56 2.61 2.73 6.31
N VAL A 57 2.03 2.62 5.11
CA VAL A 57 0.67 2.09 4.92
C VAL A 57 0.60 0.60 5.24
N ARG A 58 1.61 -0.19 4.82
CA ARG A 58 1.70 -1.62 5.13
C ARG A 58 1.91 -1.87 6.63
N GLU A 59 2.77 -1.09 7.26
CA GLU A 59 3.06 -1.20 8.69
C GLU A 59 1.88 -0.77 9.57
N ALA A 60 1.01 0.12 9.08
CA ALA A 60 -0.16 0.57 9.81
C ALA A 60 -1.22 -0.52 10.02
N ASP A 61 -1.21 -1.59 9.22
CA ASP A 61 -2.22 -2.64 9.27
C ASP A 61 -1.59 -4.02 9.04
N PHE A 62 -0.75 -4.45 9.99
CA PHE A 62 -0.13 -5.79 9.97
C PHE A 62 -1.17 -6.92 9.85
N ASP A 63 -2.38 -6.70 10.37
CA ASP A 63 -3.48 -7.67 10.29
C ASP A 63 -4.10 -7.73 8.89
N LEU A 64 -3.98 -6.68 8.07
CA LEU A 64 -4.55 -6.64 6.72
C LEU A 64 -3.89 -7.63 5.77
N ASP A 65 -2.55 -7.73 5.79
CA ASP A 65 -1.84 -8.70 4.95
C ASP A 65 -2.22 -10.14 5.36
N CYS A 66 -2.29 -10.42 6.67
CA CYS A 66 -2.78 -11.70 7.19
C CYS A 66 -4.25 -11.98 6.81
N ALA A 67 -5.11 -10.97 6.86
CA ALA A 67 -6.52 -11.10 6.46
C ALA A 67 -6.68 -11.35 4.96
N ILE A 68 -5.86 -10.72 4.11
CA ILE A 68 -5.82 -10.95 2.66
C ILE A 68 -5.37 -12.38 2.37
N GLU A 69 -4.33 -12.88 3.04
CA GLU A 69 -3.87 -14.26 2.91
C GLU A 69 -4.96 -15.26 3.33
N ALA A 70 -5.62 -15.04 4.47
CA ALA A 70 -6.70 -15.89 4.96
C ALA A 70 -7.90 -15.93 3.99
N LEU A 71 -8.23 -14.80 3.35
CA LEU A 71 -9.29 -14.73 2.35
C LEU A 71 -8.93 -15.51 1.08
N HIS A 72 -7.69 -15.38 0.59
CA HIS A 72 -7.22 -16.15 -0.57
C HIS A 72 -7.22 -17.66 -0.30
N ASP A 73 -6.81 -18.08 0.89
CA ASP A 73 -6.83 -19.49 1.28
C ASP A 73 -8.25 -20.03 1.38
N THR A 74 -9.18 -19.27 1.95
CA THR A 74 -10.61 -19.63 1.98
C THR A 74 -11.16 -19.80 0.57
N HIS A 75 -10.88 -18.84 -0.33
CA HIS A 75 -11.30 -18.94 -1.73
C HIS A 75 -10.70 -20.17 -2.42
N ARG A 76 -9.43 -20.50 -2.18
CA ARG A 76 -8.78 -21.69 -2.73
C ARG A 76 -9.49 -22.96 -2.28
N GLN A 77 -9.77 -23.10 -0.98
CA GLN A 77 -10.50 -24.24 -0.43
C GLN A 77 -11.90 -24.38 -1.05
N MET A 78 -12.62 -23.26 -1.17
CA MET A 78 -13.94 -23.25 -1.82
C MET A 78 -13.85 -23.66 -3.29
N ALA A 79 -12.84 -23.16 -4.02
CA ALA A 79 -12.62 -23.52 -5.43
C ALA A 79 -12.27 -25.01 -5.59
N GLU A 80 -11.43 -25.57 -4.72
CA GLU A 80 -11.06 -26.99 -4.71
C GLU A 80 -12.25 -27.91 -4.43
N LEU A 81 -13.14 -27.51 -3.50
CA LEU A 81 -14.40 -28.23 -3.24
C LEU A 81 -15.37 -28.20 -4.42
N LEU A 82 -15.26 -27.20 -5.29
CA LEU A 82 -16.07 -27.05 -6.49
C LEU A 82 -15.46 -27.75 -7.72
N VAL A 83 -14.22 -28.24 -7.65
CA VAL A 83 -13.64 -29.10 -8.71
C VAL A 83 -14.33 -30.47 -8.64
N PRO A 84 -15.03 -30.91 -9.70
CA PRO A 84 -15.65 -32.23 -9.71
C PRO A 84 -14.56 -33.28 -9.55
N SER A 85 -14.68 -34.15 -8.54
CA SER A 85 -13.87 -35.36 -8.38
C SER A 85 -14.20 -36.35 -9.51
N GLY A 86 -13.82 -35.99 -10.73
CA GLY A 86 -14.10 -36.73 -11.94
C GLY A 86 -13.03 -37.77 -12.21
N ARG A 87 -13.40 -39.03 -11.96
CA ARG A 87 -12.79 -40.30 -12.42
C ARG A 87 -11.85 -41.01 -11.44
N HIS A 88 -12.43 -41.47 -10.34
CA HIS A 88 -12.10 -42.79 -9.82
C HIS A 88 -13.03 -43.84 -10.46
N THR A 89 -12.77 -44.21 -11.73
CA THR A 89 -13.42 -45.41 -12.30
C THR A 89 -12.55 -46.62 -11.95
N ARG A 90 -12.99 -47.31 -10.90
CA ARG A 90 -12.50 -48.61 -10.40
C ARG A 90 -12.32 -49.60 -11.56
N ARG A 91 -11.15 -50.26 -11.61
CA ARG A 91 -10.97 -51.56 -12.27
C ARG A 91 -11.98 -52.57 -11.66
N GLY A 92 -12.64 -53.38 -12.50
CA GLY A 92 -13.26 -54.64 -12.05
C GLY A 92 -14.24 -55.29 -13.04
N ALA A 93 -13.85 -56.47 -13.57
CA ALA A 93 -14.66 -57.56 -14.16
C ALA A 93 -15.41 -57.26 -15.49
N ALA A 94 -15.38 -58.09 -16.53
CA ALA A 94 -14.94 -59.47 -16.75
C ALA A 94 -14.48 -59.64 -18.21
#